data_AF-A0A257JCC3-F1
#
_entry.id   AF-A0A257JCC3-F1
#
_cell.length_a   1.000
_cell.length_b   1.000
_cell.length_c   1.000
_cell.angle_alpha   90.00
_cell.angle_beta   90.00
_cell.angle_gamma   90.00
#
_symmetry.space_group_name_H-M   'P 1'
#
loop_
_entity.id
_entity.type
_entity.pdbx_description
1 polymer ?
#
loop_
_entity_poly.entity_id
_entity_poly.type
_entity_poly.pdbx_seq_one_letter_code
_entity_poly.pdbx_strand_id
1 'polypeptide(L)' 'MNLLLAGDLDEAERTDWAAALRQALPAHRLLLQRGEVPDADIDAAIVANPPPGSLQGLPGLRLIQSLWAG' A
#
# COMPACT_ATOMS: atom_id res chain seq x y z
N MET A 1 4.86 10.31 -4.42
CA MET A 1 4.41 8.99 -4.87
C MET A 1 3.12 8.64 -4.17
N ASN A 2 2.23 7.93 -4.86
CA ASN A 2 1.07 7.29 -4.28
C ASN A 2 1.42 5.85 -3.90
N LEU A 3 1.37 5.56 -2.60
CA LEU A 3 1.75 4.27 -2.02
C LEU A 3 0.49 3.54 -1.58
N LEU A 4 0.22 2.36 -2.13
CA LEU A 4 -0.90 1.53 -1.70
C LEU A 4 -0.47 0.62 -0.54
N LEU A 5 -1.15 0.69 0.61
CA LEU A 5 -1.06 -0.35 1.65
C LEU A 5 -2.02 -1.48 1.30
N ALA A 6 -1.49 -2.64 0.92
CA ALA A 6 -2.28 -3.81 0.53
C ALA A 6 -1.94 -5.01 1.41
N GLY A 7 -2.92 -5.54 2.14
CA GLY A 7 -2.70 -6.67 3.02
C GLY A 7 -3.99 -7.20 3.60
N ASP A 8 -3.92 -8.42 4.13
CA ASP A 8 -4.94 -8.97 5.00
C ASP A 8 -4.67 -8.49 6.43
N LEU A 9 -5.01 -7.22 6.68
CA LEU A 9 -4.85 -6.52 7.95
C LEU A 9 -6.24 -6.25 8.52
N ASP A 10 -6.41 -6.48 9.81
CA ASP A 10 -7.61 -5.99 10.49
C ASP A 10 -7.61 -4.45 10.59
N GLU A 11 -8.73 -3.88 11.03
CA GLU A 11 -8.90 -2.42 11.07
C GLU A 11 -7.90 -1.72 12.02
N ALA A 12 -7.60 -2.34 13.17
CA ALA A 12 -6.69 -1.78 14.15
C ALA A 12 -5.26 -1.81 13.62
N GLU A 13 -4.82 -2.96 13.11
CA GLU A 13 -3.50 -3.16 12.55
C GLU A 13 -3.27 -2.24 11.33
N ARG A 14 -4.26 -2.12 10.44
CA ARG A 14 -4.21 -1.19 9.30
C ARG A 14 -4.08 0.26 9.76
N THR A 15 -4.74 0.63 10.84
CA THR A 15 -4.69 2.00 11.40
C THR A 15 -3.29 2.30 11.96
N ASP A 16 -2.74 1.37 12.74
CA ASP A 16 -1.41 1.52 13.34
C ASP A 16 -0.32 1.61 12.27
N TRP A 17 -0.35 0.72 11.28
CA TRP A 17 0.57 0.80 10.13
C TRP A 17 0.39 2.09 9.34
N ALA A 18 -0.84 2.52 9.09
CA ALA A 18 -1.08 3.76 8.36
C ALA A 18 -0.49 4.97 9.10
N ALA A 19 -0.63 5.03 10.43
CA ALA A 19 -0.05 6.08 11.25
C ALA A 19 1.49 6.06 11.18
N ALA A 20 2.11 4.89 11.39
CA ALA A 20 3.56 4.73 11.36
C ALA A 20 4.15 5.07 9.97
N LEU A 21 3.53 4.58 8.90
CA LEU A 21 3.97 4.84 7.53
C LEU A 21 3.84 6.30 7.15
N ARG A 22 2.76 6.99 7.56
CA ARG A 22 2.60 8.43 7.32
C ARG A 22 3.67 9.26 8.05
N GLN A 23 4.04 8.84 9.26
CA GLN A 23 5.12 9.49 10.01
C GLN A 23 6.49 9.25 9.36
N ALA A 24 6.76 8.03 8.90
CA ALA A 24 8.04 7.67 8.28
C ALA A 24 8.20 8.22 6.85
N LEU A 25 7.09 8.38 6.11
CA LEU A 25 7.07 8.76 4.70
C LEU A 25 6.20 10.02 4.45
N PRO A 26 6.48 11.16 5.11
CA PRO A 26 5.59 12.33 5.09
C PRO A 26 5.47 13.01 3.72
N ALA A 27 6.44 12.79 2.83
CA ALA A 27 6.43 13.33 1.46
C ALA A 27 5.64 12.46 0.46
N HIS A 28 5.03 11.37 0.93
CA HIS A 28 4.29 10.43 0.08
C HIS A 28 2.84 10.34 0.51
N ARG A 29 1.97 10.07 -0.46
CA ARG A 29 0.54 9.87 -0.19
C ARG A 29 0.31 8.39 0.04
N LEU A 30 -0.05 8.03 1.26
CA LEU A 30 -0.47 6.67 1.60
C LEU A 30 -1.95 6.50 1.29
N LEU A 31 -2.25 5.61 0.35
CA LEU A 31 -3.57 5.12 -0.01
C LEU A 31 -3.85 3.85 0.78
N LEU A 32 -5.02 3.77 1.40
CA LEU A 32 -5.43 2.59 2.14
C LEU A 32 -6.32 1.68 1.29
N GLN A 33 -6.84 2.17 0.16
CA GLN A 33 -7.66 1.40 -0.78
C GLN A 33 -7.48 1.91 -2.21
N ARG A 34 -7.81 1.07 -3.19
CA ARG A 34 -7.90 1.48 -4.61
C ARG A 34 -9.07 2.43 -4.82
N GLY A 35 -9.02 3.23 -5.89
CA GLY A 35 -10.03 4.22 -6.23
C GLY A 35 -9.86 5.58 -5.56
N GLU A 36 -8.96 5.71 -4.58
CA GLU A 36 -8.55 7.02 -4.05
C GLU A 36 -7.80 7.88 -5.08
N VAL A 37 -7.17 7.21 -6.05
CA VAL A 37 -6.55 7.74 -7.27
C VAL A 37 -6.76 6.73 -8.41
N PRO A 38 -6.60 7.12 -9.68
CA PRO A 38 -6.53 6.18 -10.79
C PRO A 38 -5.45 5.10 -10.57
N ASP A 39 -5.72 3.86 -10.95
CA ASP A 39 -4.79 2.74 -10.74
C ASP A 39 -3.43 2.92 -11.47
N ALA A 40 -3.42 3.71 -12.56
CA ALA A 40 -2.21 4.09 -13.27
C ALA A 40 -1.31 5.05 -12.47
N ASP A 41 -1.86 5.73 -11.46
CA ASP A 41 -1.13 6.68 -10.63
C ASP A 41 -0.59 6.04 -9.34
N ILE A 42 -0.85 4.74 -9.10
CA ILE A 42 -0.30 4.01 -7.95
C ILE A 42 1.14 3.59 -8.27
N ASP A 43 2.11 4.26 -7.65
CA ASP A 43 3.53 4.09 -7.98
C ASP A 43 4.17 2.87 -7.29
N ALA A 44 3.76 2.58 -6.06
CA ALA A 44 4.34 1.51 -5.25
C ALA A 44 3.29 0.88 -4.31
N ALA A 45 3.54 -0.38 -3.93
CA ALA A 45 2.72 -1.11 -2.98
C ALA A 45 3.56 -1.53 -1.77
N ILE A 46 3.05 -1.23 -0.58
CA ILE A 46 3.54 -1.76 0.69
C ILE A 46 2.63 -2.92 1.05
N VAL A 47 3.18 -4.13 1.20
CA VAL A 47 2.39 -5.35 1.30
C VAL A 47 2.54 -6.08 2.62
N ALA A 48 1.43 -6.59 3.13
CA ALA A 48 1.36 -7.41 4.34
C ALA A 48 0.44 -8.62 4.12
N ASN A 49 1.01 -9.73 3.65
CA ASN A 49 0.25 -10.94 3.27
C ASN A 49 -1.01 -10.63 2.42
N PRO A 50 -0.89 -9.92 1.28
CA PRO A 50 -2.05 -9.56 0.48
C PRO A 50 -2.71 -10.81 -0.13
N PRO A 51 -4.04 -10.80 -0.32
CA PRO A 51 -4.70 -11.84 -1.09
C PRO A 51 -4.07 -12.03 -2.48
N PRO A 52 -4.06 -13.25 -3.03
CA PRO A 52 -3.56 -13.49 -4.37
C PRO A 52 -4.27 -12.60 -5.40
N GLY A 53 -3.48 -11.92 -6.24
CA GLY A 53 -3.99 -11.05 -7.29
C GLY A 53 -4.34 -9.61 -6.86
N SER A 54 -4.18 -9.23 -5.59
CA SER A 54 -4.50 -7.87 -5.10
C SER A 54 -3.79 -6.73 -5.85
N LEU A 55 -2.61 -6.99 -6.42
CA LEU A 55 -1.83 -6.01 -7.18
C LEU A 55 -2.06 -6.07 -8.70
N GLN A 56 -2.89 -7.00 -9.19
CA GLN A 56 -3.18 -7.09 -10.62
C GLN A 56 -3.90 -5.83 -11.13
N GLY A 57 -3.55 -5.40 -12.34
CA GLY A 57 -4.15 -4.23 -12.96
C GLY A 57 -3.69 -2.89 -12.38
N LEU A 58 -2.52 -2.83 -11.72
CA LEU A 58 -1.85 -1.59 -11.33
C LEU A 58 -0.74 -1.25 -12.35
N PRO A 59 -1.06 -0.62 -13.49
CA PRO A 59 -0.12 -0.43 -14.58
C PRO A 59 1.01 0.54 -14.25
N GLY A 60 0.83 1.42 -13.26
CA GLY A 60 1.85 2.35 -12.76
C GLY A 60 2.77 1.77 -11.69
N LEU A 61 2.55 0.52 -11.26
CA LEU A 61 3.27 -0.07 -10.14
C LEU A 61 4.73 -0.37 -10.51
N ARG A 62 5.67 0.22 -9.77
CA ARG A 62 7.11 0.13 -10.05
C ARG A 62 7.91 -0.50 -8.92
N LEU A 63 7.33 -0.59 -7.72
CA LEU A 63 7.97 -1.14 -6.54
C LEU A 63 6.95 -1.87 -5.67
N ILE A 64 7.35 -3.02 -5.14
CA ILE A 64 6.63 -3.75 -4.09
C ILE A 64 7.58 -3.88 -2.91
N GLN A 65 7.14 -3.43 -1.73
CA GLN A 65 7.89 -3.54 -0.49
C GLN A 65 7.08 -4.36 0.52
N SER A 66 7.59 -5.52 0.90
CA SER A 66 6.99 -6.33 1.96
C SER A 66 7.26 -5.70 3.34
N LEU A 67 6.28 -5.76 4.24
CA LEU A 67 6.49 -5.44 5.67
C LEU A 67 7.20 -6.57 6.43
N TRP A 68 7.25 -7.77 5.85
CA TRP A 68 7.80 -8.97 6.48
C TRP A 68 9.02 -9.46 5.72
N ALA A 69 9.95 -10.09 6.43
CA ALA A 69 11.21 -10.58 5.88
C ALA A 69 11.07 -11.88 5.05
N GLY A 70 9.86 -12.46 4.98
CA GLY A 70 9.56 -13.76 4.37
C GLY A 70 9.29 -13.73 2.88
#